data_AF-A0A7S3D3V3-F1
#
_entry.id   AF-A0A7S3D3V3-F1
#
_cell.length_a   1.000
_cell.length_b   1.000
_cell.length_c   1.000
_cell.angle_alpha   90.00
_cell.angle_beta   90.00
_cell.angle_gamma   90.00
#
_symmetry.space_group_name_H-M   'P 1'
#
loop_
_entity.id
_entity.type
_entity.pdbx_description
1 polymer ?
#
loop_
_entity_poly.entity_id
_entity_poly.type
_entity_poly.pdbx_seq_one_letter_code
_entity_poly.pdbx_strand_id
1 'polypeptide(L)'
;PNVTVIAVSHSASFLDTVCQNIIHLNRLKLKKYKGNLTKFIEVYPEAKGYYELKASSLKFHFPSPGFLEGVKSKNKALLKMRNVGFTYPNTTRKILTGVSIFI
;
A
#
# COMPACT_ATOMS: atom_id res chain seq x y z
N PRO A 1 -22.97 13.47 17.95
CA PRO A 1 -22.78 14.46 16.87
C PRO A 1 -22.73 13.79 15.49
N ASN A 2 -23.51 14.30 14.53
CA ASN A 2 -23.49 13.86 13.14
C ASN A 2 -22.48 14.75 12.38
N VAL A 3 -21.44 14.15 11.82
CA VAL A 3 -20.36 14.88 11.14
C VAL A 3 -20.20 14.31 9.73
N THR A 4 -19.99 15.20 8.76
CA THR A 4 -19.66 14.81 7.38
C THR A 4 -18.15 14.75 7.22
N VAL A 5 -17.64 13.65 6.66
CA VAL A 5 -16.21 13.42 6.43
C VAL A 5 -15.99 13.07 4.96
N ILE A 6 -14.92 13.63 4.37
CA ILE A 6 -14.38 13.20 3.09
C ILE A 6 -13.09 12.44 3.39
N ALA A 7 -13.02 11.17 2.99
CA ALA A 7 -11.87 10.31 3.21
C ALA A 7 -11.30 9.82 1.88
N VAL A 8 -9.98 9.71 1.81
CA VAL A 8 -9.23 9.13 0.69
C VAL A 8 -8.44 7.94 1.24
N SER A 9 -8.62 6.77 0.64
CA SER A 9 -7.95 5.54 1.08
C SER A 9 -7.66 4.64 -0.11
N HIS A 10 -6.54 3.93 -0.04
CA HIS A 10 -6.19 2.87 -0.99
C HIS A 10 -6.79 1.51 -0.59
N SER A 11 -7.32 1.39 0.63
CA SER A 11 -7.94 0.17 1.11
C SER A 11 -9.39 0.07 0.66
N ALA A 12 -9.68 -0.92 -0.19
CA ALA A 12 -11.04 -1.19 -0.66
C ALA A 12 -12.01 -1.52 0.48
N SER A 13 -11.57 -2.31 1.48
CA SER A 13 -12.41 -2.71 2.61
C SER A 13 -12.79 -1.52 3.50
N PHE A 14 -11.88 -0.58 3.72
CA PHE A 14 -12.17 0.65 4.46
C PHE A 14 -13.24 1.49 3.76
N LEU A 15 -13.08 1.72 2.45
CA LEU A 15 -14.03 2.50 1.67
C LEU A 15 -15.40 1.83 1.59
N ASP A 16 -15.46 0.50 1.53
CA ASP A 16 -16.72 -0.22 1.47
C ASP A 16 -17.51 -0.17 2.80
N THR A 17 -16.78 -0.13 3.93
CA THR A 17 -17.37 -0.12 5.27
C THR A 17 -17.81 1.28 5.70
N VAL A 18 -17.02 2.32 5.38
CA VAL A 18 -17.21 3.67 5.93
C VAL A 18 -17.94 4.60 4.96
N CYS A 19 -17.71 4.48 3.65
CA CYS A 19 -18.23 5.45 2.70
C CYS A 19 -19.69 5.17 2.35
N GLN A 20 -20.51 6.22 2.42
CA GLN A 20 -21.92 6.20 2.01
C GLN A 20 -22.13 6.78 0.59
N ASN A 21 -21.14 7.54 0.11
CA ASN A 21 -21.09 8.12 -1.22
C ASN A 21 -19.65 8.07 -1.74
N ILE A 22 -19.49 7.89 -3.04
CA ILE A 22 -18.20 7.89 -3.73
C ILE A 22 -18.12 9.10 -4.66
N ILE A 23 -17.01 9.83 -4.59
CA ILE A 23 -16.67 10.88 -5.55
C ILE A 23 -15.56 10.33 -6.44
N HIS A 24 -15.87 10.01 -7.69
CA HIS A 24 -14.93 9.46 -8.65
C HIS A 24 -14.42 10.54 -9.59
N LEU A 25 -13.09 10.68 -9.68
CA LEU A 25 -12.42 11.56 -10.63
C LEU A 25 -12.15 10.80 -11.94
N ASN A 26 -12.78 11.23 -13.02
CA ASN A 26 -12.60 10.65 -14.35
C ASN A 26 -12.41 11.77 -15.38
N ARG A 27 -11.30 11.75 -16.13
CA ARG A 27 -10.95 12.76 -17.15
C ARG A 27 -11.15 14.20 -16.66
N LEU A 28 -10.56 14.52 -15.50
CA LEU A 28 -10.65 15.84 -14.83
C LEU A 28 -12.08 16.26 -14.42
N LYS A 29 -13.05 15.34 -14.42
CA LYS A 29 -14.42 15.59 -13.97
C LYS A 29 -14.73 14.77 -12.73
N LEU A 30 -15.41 15.40 -11.76
CA LEU A 30 -15.89 14.74 -10.55
C LEU A 30 -17.31 14.23 -10.78
N LYS A 31 -17.52 12.92 -10.60
CA LYS A 31 -18.84 12.29 -10.62
C LYS A 31 -19.16 11.71 -9.25
N LYS A 32 -20.36 11.99 -8.75
CA LYS A 32 -20.84 11.50 -7.46
C LYS A 32 -21.69 10.24 -7.67
N TYR A 33 -21.45 9.22 -6.87
CA TYR A 33 -22.18 7.96 -6.86
C TYR A 33 -22.68 7.70 -5.44
N LYS A 34 -23.97 7.35 -5.32
CA LYS A 34 -24.58 7.04 -4.04
C LYS A 34 -24.35 5.56 -3.71
N GLY A 35 -23.93 5.27 -2.50
CA GLY A 35 -23.54 3.93 -2.07
C GLY A 35 -22.05 3.84 -1.74
N ASN A 36 -21.67 2.67 -1.22
CA ASN A 36 -20.31 2.32 -0.89
C ASN A 36 -19.53 1.88 -2.14
N LEU A 37 -18.29 1.42 -1.94
CA LEU A 37 -17.40 1.04 -3.03
C LEU A 37 -17.98 -0.09 -3.90
N THR A 38 -18.58 -1.11 -3.30
CA THR A 38 -19.17 -2.25 -4.02
C THR A 38 -20.28 -1.80 -4.96
N LYS A 39 -21.21 -0.96 -4.47
CA LYS A 39 -22.28 -0.38 -5.29
C LYS A 39 -21.75 0.49 -6.42
N PHE A 40 -20.66 1.22 -6.18
CA PHE A 40 -20.01 2.00 -7.24
C PHE A 40 -19.45 1.10 -8.34
N ILE A 41 -18.83 -0.04 -8.00
CA ILE A 41 -18.28 -0.98 -8.97
C ILE A 41 -19.38 -1.64 -9.80
N GLU A 42 -20.56 -1.91 -9.24
CA GLU A 42 -21.72 -2.43 -9.98
C GLU A 42 -22.19 -1.45 -11.07
N VAL A 43 -22.20 -0.15 -10.77
CA VAL A 43 -22.61 0.90 -11.72
C VAL A 43 -21.50 1.23 -12.72
N TYR A 44 -20.24 1.13 -12.30
CA TYR A 44 -19.08 1.45 -13.14
C TYR A 44 -18.04 0.32 -13.08
N PRO A 45 -18.27 -0.79 -13.82
CA PRO A 45 -17.44 -1.99 -13.74
C PRO A 45 -16.00 -1.79 -14.22
N GLU A 46 -15.74 -0.76 -15.03
CA GLU A 46 -14.39 -0.37 -15.43
C GLU A 46 -13.52 0.05 -14.22
N ALA A 47 -14.12 0.57 -13.14
CA ALA A 47 -13.38 0.92 -11.92
C ALA A 47 -12.88 -0.29 -11.14
N LYS A 48 -13.29 -1.52 -11.49
CA LYS A 48 -12.78 -2.73 -10.86
C LYS A 48 -11.26 -2.85 -11.02
N GLY A 49 -10.70 -2.31 -12.10
CA GLY A 49 -9.26 -2.26 -12.36
C GLY A 49 -8.46 -1.34 -11.43
N TYR A 50 -9.09 -0.45 -10.67
CA TYR A 50 -8.37 0.34 -9.65
C TYR A 50 -8.01 -0.50 -8.41
N TYR A 51 -8.68 -1.64 -8.20
CA TYR A 51 -8.60 -2.43 -6.96
C TYR A 51 -8.19 -3.89 -7.20
N GLU A 52 -8.59 -4.47 -8.32
CA GLU A 52 -7.94 -5.69 -8.78
C GLU A 52 -6.56 -5.32 -9.33
N LEU A 53 -5.52 -6.08 -8.95
CA LEU A 53 -4.21 -6.08 -9.60
C LEU A 53 -4.34 -6.60 -11.04
N LYS A 54 -5.18 -5.95 -11.86
CA LYS A 54 -5.19 -6.16 -13.30
C LYS A 54 -4.00 -5.39 -13.84
N ALA A 55 -3.14 -6.13 -14.53
CA ALA A 55 -1.97 -5.60 -15.22
C ALA A 55 -2.38 -4.31 -15.95
N SER A 56 -1.93 -3.17 -15.46
CA SER A 56 -1.93 -1.95 -16.24
C SER A 56 -1.26 -2.26 -17.58
N SER A 57 -1.74 -1.67 -18.68
CA SER A 57 -1.05 -1.76 -19.98
C SER A 57 0.41 -1.29 -19.91
N LEU A 58 0.75 -0.53 -18.86
CA LEU A 58 2.10 -0.18 -18.45
C LEU A 58 2.75 -1.38 -17.73
N LYS A 59 3.66 -2.07 -18.42
CA LYS A 59 4.51 -3.12 -17.83
C LYS A 59 5.78 -2.51 -17.26
N PHE A 60 5.88 -2.48 -15.94
CA PHE A 60 7.10 -2.11 -15.24
C PHE A 60 8.01 -3.33 -15.13
N HIS A 61 9.25 -3.23 -15.58
CA HIS A 61 10.28 -4.25 -15.37
C HIS A 61 11.38 -3.65 -14.52
N PHE A 62 11.68 -4.29 -13.38
CA PHE A 62 12.86 -3.92 -12.61
C PHE A 62 14.12 -4.30 -13.39
N PRO A 63 15.18 -3.47 -13.35
CA PRO A 63 16.46 -3.86 -13.90
C PRO A 63 16.99 -5.09 -13.17
N SER A 64 17.73 -5.93 -13.90
CA SER A 64 18.44 -7.04 -13.27
C SER A 64 19.40 -6.49 -12.21
N PRO A 65 19.42 -7.05 -10.98
CA PRO A 65 20.34 -6.63 -9.96
C PRO A 65 21.79 -6.82 -10.44
N GLY A 66 22.68 -5.92 -10.01
CA GLY A 66 24.11 -6.00 -10.32
C GLY A 66 24.80 -7.21 -9.68
N PHE A 67 25.98 -7.56 -10.18
CA PHE A 67 26.80 -8.61 -9.59
C PHE A 67 27.28 -8.19 -8.19
N LEU A 68 27.14 -9.09 -7.22
CA LEU A 68 27.65 -8.92 -5.87
C LEU A 68 28.76 -9.95 -5.64
N GLU A 69 29.97 -9.47 -5.41
CA GLU A 69 31.13 -10.33 -5.16
C GLU A 69 30.90 -11.20 -3.91
N GLY A 70 31.09 -12.51 -4.07
CA GLY A 70 30.86 -13.48 -3.00
C GLY A 70 29.40 -13.94 -2.83
N VAL A 71 28.44 -13.46 -3.62
CA VAL A 71 27.04 -13.95 -3.61
C VAL A 71 26.80 -14.86 -4.80
N LYS A 72 27.00 -16.17 -4.59
CA LYS A 72 26.78 -17.20 -5.63
C LYS A 72 25.37 -17.79 -5.63
N SER A 73 24.59 -17.60 -4.56
CA SER A 73 23.23 -18.15 -4.42
C SER A 73 22.23 -17.09 -3.96
N LYS A 74 20.99 -17.20 -4.44
CA LYS A 74 19.87 -16.30 -4.08
C LYS A 74 19.47 -16.40 -2.60
N ASN A 75 19.84 -17.48 -1.92
CA ASN A 75 19.53 -17.71 -0.50
C ASN A 75 20.63 -17.23 0.45
N LYS A 76 21.76 -16.75 -0.08
CA LYS A 76 22.79 -16.16 0.76
C LYS A 76 22.30 -14.78 1.21
N ALA A 77 21.95 -14.68 2.48
CA ALA A 77 21.51 -13.43 3.07
C ALA A 77 22.55 -12.31 2.80
N LEU A 78 22.07 -11.26 2.17
CA LEU A 78 22.79 -10.05 1.81
C LEU A 78 22.91 -9.12 3.01
N LEU A 79 21.86 -9.08 3.84
CA LEU A 79 21.81 -8.27 5.05
C LEU A 79 21.48 -9.14 6.25
N LYS A 80 22.32 -9.06 7.28
CA LYS A 80 22.13 -9.75 8.55
C LYS A 80 22.22 -8.75 9.69
N MET A 81 21.16 -8.66 10.47
CA MET A 81 21.12 -7.91 11.71
C MET A 81 20.80 -8.89 12.84
N ARG A 82 21.55 -8.85 13.92
CA ARG A 82 21.34 -9.72 15.09
C ARG A 82 21.30 -8.88 16.34
N ASN A 83 20.26 -9.09 17.15
CA ASN A 83 20.08 -8.45 18.44
C ASN A 83 20.28 -6.93 18.41
N VAL A 84 19.73 -6.27 17.39
CA VAL A 84 19.85 -4.83 17.21
C VAL A 84 18.79 -4.14 18.07
N GLY A 85 19.19 -3.03 18.71
CA GLY A 85 18.29 -2.12 19.38
C GLY A 85 18.52 -0.69 18.88
N PHE A 86 17.50 0.15 19.01
CA PHE A 86 17.54 1.54 18.59
C PHE A 86 16.84 2.45 19.61
N THR A 87 17.47 3.57 19.94
CA THR A 87 16.97 4.61 20.84
C THR A 87 17.21 5.95 20.17
N TYR A 88 16.18 6.79 20.06
CA TYR A 88 16.37 8.13 19.52
C TYR A 88 17.23 8.96 20.48
N PRO A 89 18.10 9.84 19.97
CA PRO A 89 18.79 10.83 20.80
C PRO A 89 17.76 11.60 21.64
N ASN A 90 18.08 11.83 22.91
CA ASN A 90 17.21 12.51 23.89
C ASN A 90 15.96 11.72 24.34
N THR A 91 15.92 10.41 24.14
CA THR A 91 14.86 9.54 24.69
C THR A 91 15.45 8.43 25.55
N THR A 92 14.80 8.09 26.67
CA THR A 92 15.21 6.99 27.55
C THR A 92 14.60 5.64 27.14
N ARG A 93 13.50 5.67 26.37
CA ARG A 93 12.79 4.48 25.93
C ARG A 93 13.46 3.89 24.68
N LYS A 94 13.85 2.62 24.75
CA LYS A 94 14.25 1.84 23.57
C LYS A 94 13.05 1.65 22.64
N ILE A 95 13.21 2.02 21.37
CA ILE A 95 12.18 1.87 20.33
C ILE A 95 12.21 0.47 19.73
N LEU A 96 13.42 -0.02 19.45
CA LEU A 96 13.66 -1.38 19.01
C LEU A 96 14.53 -2.09 20.04
N THR A 97 14.19 -3.33 20.35
CA THR A 97 14.96 -4.18 21.27
C THR A 97 14.95 -5.61 20.74
N GLY A 98 16.12 -6.25 20.64
CA GLY A 98 16.21 -7.66 20.28
C GLY A 98 15.88 -8.00 18.83
N VAL A 99 15.93 -7.03 17.91
CA VAL A 99 15.55 -7.25 16.51
C VAL A 99 16.62 -8.05 15.78
N SER A 100 16.22 -9.18 15.18
CA SER A 100 17.09 -10.00 14.33
C SER A 100 16.42 -10.22 12.97
N ILE A 101 17.10 -9.86 11.88
CA ILE A 101 16.58 -9.88 10.52
C ILE A 101 17.63 -10.47 9.58
N PHE A 102 17.18 -11.28 8.62
CA PHE A 102 17.98 -11.88 7.56
C PHE A 102 17.23 -11.66 6.24
N ILE A 103 17.86 -10.93 5.30
CA ILE A 103 17.34 -10.65 3.94
C ILE A 103 18.34 -11.18 2.93
#